data_AF-A0A519C286-F1
#
_entry.id   AF-A0A519C286-F1
#
_cell.length_a   1.000
_cell.length_b   1.000
_cell.length_c   1.000
_cell.angle_alpha   90.00
_cell.angle_beta   90.00
_cell.angle_gamma   90.00
#
_symmetry.space_group_name_H-M   'P 1'
#
loop_
_entity.id
_entity.type
_entity.pdbx_description
1 polymer ?
#
loop_
_entity_poly.entity_id
_entity_poly.type
_entity_poly.pdbx_seq_one_letter_code
_entity_poly.pdbx_strand_id
1 'polypeptide(L)' 'MVLDGNRRWAKRNLVIEKQGHFQGADAVENLLDWCEEFDIKIITLYVLSAENLGRKNE' A
#
# COMPACT_ATOMS: atom_id res chain seq x y z
N MET A 1 7.46 -5.51 4.11
CA MET A 1 6.15 -5.83 3.51
C MET A 1 6.01 -5.15 2.16
N VAL A 2 5.39 -5.82 1.17
CA VAL A 2 5.10 -5.25 -0.16
C VAL A 2 3.66 -4.76 -0.20
N LEU A 3 3.45 -3.48 -0.57
CA LEU A 3 2.13 -2.85 -0.64
C LEU A 3 1.49 -3.05 -2.02
N ASP A 4 1.19 -4.30 -2.36
CA ASP A 4 0.53 -4.65 -3.63
C ASP A 4 -0.98 -4.83 -3.45
N GLY A 5 -1.73 -4.70 -4.55
CA GLY A 5 -3.17 -4.97 -4.59
C GLY A 5 -4.05 -3.73 -4.55
N ASN A 6 -3.51 -2.54 -4.26
CA ASN A 6 -4.25 -1.27 -4.21
C ASN A 6 -5.07 -1.00 -5.48
N ARG A 7 -4.46 -1.17 -6.66
CA ARG A 7 -5.15 -1.02 -7.96
C ARG A 7 -6.22 -2.10 -8.19
N ARG A 8 -5.95 -3.34 -7.75
CA ARG A 8 -6.92 -4.45 -7.85
C ARG A 8 -8.12 -4.21 -6.94
N TRP A 9 -7.90 -3.69 -5.74
CA TRP A 9 -8.95 -3.30 -4.81
C TRP A 9 -9.80 -2.17 -5.38
N ALA A 10 -9.19 -1.13 -5.96
CA ALA A 10 -9.93 -0.04 -6.60
C ALA A 10 -10.83 -0.55 -7.73
N LYS A 11 -10.31 -1.42 -8.61
CA LYS A 11 -11.08 -2.05 -9.70
C LYS A 11 -12.26 -2.87 -9.18
N ARG A 12 -12.08 -3.63 -8.09
CA ARG A 12 -13.15 -4.45 -7.49
C ARG A 12 -14.26 -3.61 -6.84
N ASN A 13 -13.91 -2.44 -6.31
CA ASN A 13 -14.85 -1.54 -5.66
C ASN A 13 -15.40 -0.45 -6.61
N LEU A 14 -15.08 -0.52 -7.91
CA LEU A 14 -15.50 0.45 -8.93
C LEU A 14 -15.12 1.90 -8.60
N VAL A 15 -13.93 2.08 -8.01
CA VAL A 15 -13.38 3.39 -7.64
C VAL A 15 -12.09 3.69 -8.41
N ILE A 16 -11.69 4.96 -8.40
CA ILE A 16 -10.43 5.40 -9.03
C ILE A 16 -9.22 4.82 -8.31
N GLU A 17 -8.13 4.57 -9.04
CA GLU A 17 -6.92 3.93 -8.49
C GLU A 17 -6.33 4.71 -7.31
N LYS A 18 -6.41 6.04 -7.34
CA LYS A 18 -5.98 6.92 -6.24
C LYS A 18 -6.66 6.55 -4.92
N GLN A 19 -7.95 6.19 -4.94
CA GLN A 19 -8.66 5.75 -3.73
C GLN A 19 -8.14 4.39 -3.24
N GLY A 20 -7.76 3.48 -4.13
CA GLY A 20 -7.09 2.25 -3.73
C GLY A 20 -5.74 2.48 -3.06
N HIS A 21 -4.98 3.49 -3.49
CA HIS A 21 -3.73 3.87 -2.82
C HIS A 21 -3.97 4.46 -1.43
N PHE A 22 -5.00 5.29 -1.25
CA PHE A 22 -5.39 5.79 0.07
C PHE A 22 -5.84 4.65 0.99
N GLN A 23 -6.68 3.74 0.51
CA GLN A 23 -7.08 2.56 1.27
C GLN A 23 -5.88 1.70 1.71
N GLY A 24 -4.88 1.59 0.83
CA GLY A 24 -3.61 0.92 1.16
C GLY A 24 -2.81 1.64 2.23
N ALA A 25 -2.86 2.99 2.28
CA ALA A 25 -2.22 3.77 3.33
C ALA A 25 -2.90 3.55 4.68
N ASP A 26 -4.24 3.54 4.73
CA ASP A 26 -4.99 3.24 5.95
C ASP A 26 -4.65 1.83 6.49
N ALA A 27 -4.47 0.85 5.59
CA ALA A 27 -4.05 -0.49 5.98
C ALA A 27 -2.63 -0.54 6.56
N VAL A 28 -1.73 0.34 6.06
CA VAL A 28 -0.37 0.48 6.62
C VAL A 28 -0.42 1.11 8.00
N GLU A 29 -1.25 2.12 8.21
CA GLU A 29 -1.42 2.75 9.53
C GLU A 29 -1.83 1.71 10.59
N ASN A 30 -2.86 0.92 10.31
CA ASN A 30 -3.28 -0.17 11.19
C ASN A 30 -2.17 -1.21 11.45
N LEU A 31 -1.33 -1.50 10.44
CA LEU A 31 -0.19 -2.39 10.65
C LEU A 31 0.86 -1.78 11.58
N LEU A 32 1.14 -0.48 11.43
CA LEU A 32 2.12 0.23 12.26
C LEU A 32 1.65 0.24 13.72
N ASP A 33 0.36 0.45 13.97
CA ASP A 33 -0.24 0.38 15.31
C ASP A 33 -0.02 -1.01 15.93
N TRP A 34 -0.29 -2.09 15.18
CA TRP A 34 -0.01 -3.45 15.66
C TRP A 34 1.48 -3.67 15.93
N CYS A 35 2.34 -3.17 15.06
CA CYS A 35 3.78 -3.31 15.25
C CYS A 35 4.26 -2.59 16.52
N GLU A 36 3.67 -1.45 16.85
CA GLU A 36 3.90 -0.77 18.12
C GLU A 36 3.43 -1.62 19.30
N GLU A 37 2.21 -2.17 19.26
CA GLU A 37 1.66 -3.05 20.30
C GLU A 37 2.52 -4.30 20.54
N PHE A 38 3.12 -4.87 19.49
CA PHE A 38 3.96 -6.07 19.56
C PHE A 38 5.45 -5.79 19.75
N ASP A 39 5.85 -4.55 20.03
CA ASP A 39 7.24 -4.13 20.23
C ASP A 39 8.16 -4.38 19.01
N ILE A 40 7.60 -4.39 17.80
CA ILE A 40 8.36 -4.58 16.55
C ILE A 40 9.11 -3.29 16.21
N LYS A 41 10.44 -3.32 16.34
CA LYS A 41 11.29 -2.12 16.20
C LYS A 41 11.62 -1.70 14.78
N ILE A 42 11.58 -2.63 13.82
CA ILE A 42 12.03 -2.36 12.45
C ILE A 42 11.01 -2.92 11.47
N ILE A 43 10.55 -2.05 10.57
CA ILE A 43 9.62 -2.38 9.50
C ILE A 43 10.16 -1.75 8.22
N THR A 44 10.28 -2.56 7.18
CA THR A 44 10.66 -2.09 5.84
C THR A 44 9.47 -2.23 4.91
N LEU A 45 8.97 -1.10 4.39
CA LEU A 45 7.86 -1.05 3.44
C LEU A 45 8.38 -0.86 2.01
N TYR A 46 7.92 -1.71 1.10
CA TYR A 46 8.21 -1.58 -0.31
C TYR A 46 7.06 -0.84 -1.00
N VAL A 47 7.21 0.48 -1.11
CA VAL A 47 6.16 1.39 -1.59
C VAL A 47 6.23 1.59 -3.11
N LEU A 48 7.43 1.57 -3.69
CA LEU A 48 7.63 1.76 -5.13
C LEU A 48 8.90 1.05 -5.59
N SER A 49 8.82 0.38 -6.75
CA SER A 49 9.97 -0.25 -7.40
C SER A 49 10.52 0.63 -8.52
N ALA A 50 11.79 0.44 -8.87
CA ALA A 50 12.40 1.14 -10.00
C ALA A 50 11.72 0.79 -11.34
N GLU A 51 11.26 -0.45 -11.48
CA GLU A 51 10.51 -0.92 -12.66
C GLU A 51 9.14 -0.25 -12.77
N ASN A 52 8.49 0.04 -11.63
CA ASN A 52 7.19 0.72 -11.60
C ASN A 52 7.29 2.21 -11.90
N LEU A 53 8.45 2.86 -11.73
CA LEU A 53 8.66 4.25 -12.17
C LEU A 53 8.56 4.42 -13.69
N GLY A 54 8.89 3.36 -14.45
CA GLY A 54 8.84 3.36 -15.92
C GLY A 54 7.46 3.06 -16.51
N ARG A 55 6.47 2.67 -15.68
CA ARG A 55 5.09 2.48 -16.15
C ARG A 55 4.48 3.85 -16.47
N LYS A 56 4.43 4.20 -17.75
CA LYS A 56 3.64 5.32 -18.23
C LYS A 56 2.16 5.08 -17.91
N ASN A 57 1.53 6.16 -17.44
CA ASN A 57 0.12 6.28 -17.05
C ASN A 57 -0.81 5.44 -17.96
N GLU A 58 -1.49 4.47 -17.36
CA GLU A 58 -2.81 4.01 -17.81
C GLU A 58 -3.87 4.87 -17.12
#